data_AF-A0A959W8V8-F1
#
_entry.id   AF-A0A959W8V8-F1
#
_cell.length_a   1.000
_cell.length_b   1.000
_cell.length_c   1.000
_cell.angle_alpha   90.00
_cell.angle_beta   90.00
_cell.angle_gamma   90.00
#
_symmetry.space_group_name_H-M   'P 1'
#
loop_
_entity.id
_entity.type
_entity.pdbx_description
1 polymer ?
#
loop_
_entity_poly.entity_id
_entity_poly.type
_entity_poly.pdbx_seq_one_letter_code
_entity_poly.pdbx_strand_id
1 'polypeptide(L)'
;MAQKPDTEVAAPGDAFIESLMDTDLYSMGAYFSDRNPELIDELIDRSVAIEEKGLVRFSEEEGIGLEEAFKTLLTGLAVRYYKSVTG
;
A
#
# COMPACT_ATOMS: atom_id res chain seq x y z
N MET A 1 -26.87 4.06 36.63
CA MET A 1 -25.61 3.55 36.05
C MET A 1 -25.62 3.91 34.57
N ALA A 2 -24.90 4.95 34.17
CA ALA A 2 -24.77 5.35 32.78
C ALA A 2 -23.38 4.90 32.32
N GLN A 3 -23.31 3.81 31.57
CA GLN A 3 -22.10 3.40 30.88
C GLN A 3 -21.96 4.30 29.67
N LYS A 4 -21.00 5.23 29.72
CA LYS A 4 -20.55 5.94 28.52
C LYS A 4 -19.78 4.93 27.67
N PRO A 5 -20.07 4.78 26.37
CA PRO A 5 -19.20 4.00 25.52
C PRO A 5 -17.87 4.73 25.47
N ASP A 6 -16.79 4.01 25.81
CA ASP A 6 -15.43 4.47 25.58
C ASP A 6 -15.28 4.71 24.08
N THR A 7 -15.35 5.97 23.67
CA THR A 7 -14.87 6.37 22.35
C THR A 7 -13.36 6.23 22.41
N GLU A 8 -12.88 5.05 22.07
CA GLU A 8 -11.49 4.83 21.70
C GLU A 8 -11.23 5.71 20.48
N VAL A 9 -10.70 6.90 20.74
CA VAL A 9 -10.24 7.81 19.70
C VAL A 9 -9.02 7.11 19.11
N ALA A 10 -9.24 6.35 18.04
CA ALA A 10 -8.18 5.73 17.25
C ALA A 10 -7.09 6.79 17.04
N ALA A 11 -5.83 6.45 17.34
CA ALA A 11 -4.75 7.40 17.13
C ALA A 11 -4.80 7.86 15.67
N PRO A 12 -4.47 9.12 15.33
CA PRO A 12 -4.59 9.61 13.95
C PRO A 12 -3.81 8.76 12.92
N GLY A 13 -2.80 8.00 13.36
CA GLY A 13 -2.14 6.98 12.54
C GLY A 13 -3.02 5.76 12.23
N ASP A 14 -3.84 5.31 13.17
CA ASP A 14 -4.70 4.12 13.01
C ASP A 14 -5.83 4.38 12.02
N ALA A 15 -6.49 5.53 12.09
CA ALA A 15 -7.56 5.88 11.15
C ALA A 15 -7.04 6.07 9.71
N PHE A 16 -5.82 6.61 9.54
CA PHE A 16 -5.16 6.70 8.24
C PHE A 16 -4.80 5.30 7.72
N ILE A 17 -4.15 4.47 8.54
CA ILE A 17 -3.81 3.07 8.19
C ILE A 17 -5.08 2.29 7.80
N GLU A 18 -6.15 2.42 8.57
CA GLU A 18 -7.43 1.74 8.34
C GLU A 18 -8.05 2.19 7.00
N SER A 19 -8.02 3.49 6.68
CA SER A 19 -8.47 4.01 5.38
C SER A 19 -7.63 3.51 4.19
N LEU A 20 -6.35 3.20 4.42
CA LEU A 20 -5.48 2.61 3.39
C LEU A 20 -5.79 1.11 3.18
N MET A 21 -6.15 0.40 4.26
CA MET A 21 -6.56 -1.01 4.18
C MET A 21 -7.94 -1.20 3.55
N ASP A 22 -8.78 -0.16 3.55
CA ASP A 22 -10.13 -0.17 2.99
C ASP A 22 -10.14 -0.08 1.44
N THR A 23 -8.97 -0.06 0.81
CA THR A 23 -8.88 -0.24 -0.64
C THR A 23 -8.80 -1.70 -1.02
N ASP A 24 -9.59 -2.07 -2.03
CA ASP A 24 -9.60 -3.35 -2.73
C ASP A 24 -8.22 -3.70 -3.33
N LEU A 25 -7.21 -3.94 -2.49
CA LEU A 25 -5.87 -4.41 -2.86
C LEU A 25 -5.95 -5.73 -3.65
N TYR A 26 -7.03 -6.49 -3.45
CA TYR A 26 -7.34 -7.69 -4.20
C TYR A 26 -7.73 -7.42 -5.67
N SER A 27 -8.34 -6.27 -5.97
CA SER A 27 -8.82 -5.94 -7.32
C SER A 27 -7.73 -5.37 -8.23
N MET A 28 -6.62 -4.85 -7.69
CA MET A 28 -5.47 -4.41 -8.49
C MET A 28 -4.47 -5.53 -8.81
N GLY A 29 -4.14 -6.41 -7.86
CA GLY A 29 -3.15 -7.48 -8.09
C GLY A 29 -3.56 -8.49 -9.19
N ALA A 30 -4.86 -8.83 -9.25
CA ALA A 30 -5.41 -9.70 -10.29
C ALA A 30 -5.58 -8.97 -11.64
N TYR A 31 -5.84 -7.67 -11.64
CA TYR A 31 -6.01 -6.88 -12.87
C TYR A 31 -4.69 -6.64 -13.62
N PHE A 32 -3.59 -6.42 -12.89
CA PHE A 32 -2.27 -6.19 -13.50
C PHE A 32 -1.60 -7.48 -14.01
N SER A 33 -1.80 -8.61 -13.32
CA SER A 33 -1.16 -9.89 -13.70
C SER A 33 -1.62 -10.44 -15.06
N ASP A 34 -2.83 -10.11 -15.51
CA ASP A 34 -3.43 -10.69 -16.73
C ASP A 34 -3.26 -9.85 -18.02
N ARG A 35 -2.84 -8.57 -17.92
CA ARG A 35 -2.85 -7.67 -19.09
C ARG A 35 -1.55 -6.93 -19.40
N ASN A 36 -0.67 -6.69 -18.43
CA ASN A 36 0.58 -5.95 -18.67
C ASN A 36 1.69 -6.43 -17.70
N PRO A 37 2.39 -7.53 -18.00
CA PRO A 37 3.45 -8.08 -17.15
C PRO A 37 4.58 -7.09 -16.83
N GLU A 38 4.92 -6.21 -17.78
CA GLU A 38 5.93 -5.18 -17.63
C GLU A 38 5.60 -4.15 -16.53
N LEU A 39 4.31 -3.90 -16.27
CA LEU A 39 3.86 -3.00 -15.21
C LEU A 39 4.05 -3.63 -13.82
N ILE A 40 4.13 -4.96 -13.74
CA ILE A 40 4.43 -5.66 -12.48
C ILE A 40 5.88 -5.43 -12.06
N ASP A 41 6.82 -5.51 -13.00
CA ASP A 41 8.23 -5.30 -12.69
C ASP A 41 8.50 -3.83 -12.35
N GLU A 42 7.88 -2.88 -13.07
CA GLU A 42 7.93 -1.46 -12.72
C GLU A 42 7.34 -1.18 -11.33
N LEU A 43 6.22 -1.82 -10.98
CA LEU A 43 5.61 -1.70 -9.66
C LEU A 43 6.56 -2.22 -8.55
N ILE A 44 7.22 -3.34 -8.79
CA ILE A 44 8.22 -3.89 -7.86
C ILE A 44 9.37 -2.91 -7.68
N ASP A 45 9.92 -2.36 -8.77
CA ASP A 45 11.02 -1.39 -8.71
C ASP A 45 10.61 -0.11 -7.96
N ARG A 46 9.40 0.40 -8.21
CA ARG A 46 8.84 1.54 -7.46
C ARG A 46 8.69 1.21 -5.98
N SER A 47 8.26 0.00 -5.62
CA SER A 47 8.15 -0.42 -4.22
C SER A 47 9.52 -0.49 -3.52
N VAL A 48 10.56 -0.97 -4.20
CA VAL A 48 11.95 -1.00 -3.69
C VAL A 48 12.47 0.42 -3.50
N ALA A 49 12.24 1.31 -4.46
CA ALA A 49 12.62 2.71 -4.34
C ALA A 49 11.94 3.41 -3.14
N ILE A 50 10.71 3.03 -2.81
CA ILE A 50 10.02 3.50 -1.59
C ILE A 50 10.70 2.97 -0.33
N GLU A 51 11.08 1.68 -0.28
CA GLU A 51 11.81 1.09 0.86
C GLU A 51 13.16 1.79 1.10
N GLU A 52 13.90 2.11 0.05
CA GLU A 52 15.21 2.74 0.12
C GLU A 52 15.15 4.22 0.52
N LYS A 53 14.20 4.97 -0.04
CA LYS A 53 14.09 6.42 0.18
C LYS A 53 13.25 6.78 1.41
N GLY A 54 12.35 5.89 1.82
CA GLY A 54 11.29 6.16 2.76
C GLY A 54 10.05 6.75 2.09
N LEU A 55 8.88 6.35 2.59
CA LEU A 55 7.56 6.61 2.01
C LEU A 55 7.26 8.09 1.78
N VAL A 56 7.47 8.93 2.81
CA VAL A 56 7.20 10.38 2.74
C VAL A 56 8.08 11.03 1.68
N ARG A 57 9.39 10.75 1.71
CA ARG A 57 10.36 11.31 0.77
C ARG A 57 10.07 10.90 -0.67
N PHE A 58 9.75 9.62 -0.90
CA PHE A 58 9.36 9.15 -2.22
C PHE A 58 8.11 9.88 -2.74
N SER A 59 7.09 10.04 -1.88
CA SER A 59 5.86 10.73 -2.27
C SER A 59 6.10 12.20 -2.68
N GLU A 60 6.99 12.89 -1.96
CA GLU A 60 7.37 14.27 -2.26
C GLU A 60 8.17 14.38 -3.57
N GLU A 61 9.14 13.49 -3.79
CA GLU A 61 9.98 13.49 -5.01
C GLU A 61 9.16 13.19 -6.27
N GLU A 62 8.20 12.28 -6.20
CA GLU A 62 7.35 11.87 -7.33
C GLU A 62 6.11 12.76 -7.50
N GLY A 63 5.83 13.66 -6.55
CA GLY A 63 4.65 14.53 -6.59
C GLY A 63 3.32 13.77 -6.45
N ILE A 64 3.34 12.62 -5.77
CA ILE A 64 2.15 11.77 -5.53
C ILE A 64 1.68 11.86 -4.09
N GLY A 65 0.44 11.44 -3.83
CA GLY A 65 -0.10 11.38 -2.47
C GLY A 65 0.58 10.31 -1.62
N LEU A 66 0.68 10.55 -0.31
CA LEU A 66 1.25 9.56 0.64
C LEU A 66 0.48 8.23 0.61
N GLU A 67 -0.84 8.31 0.47
CA GLU A 67 -1.72 7.15 0.30
C GLU A 67 -1.40 6.35 -0.97
N GLU A 68 -1.12 7.02 -2.08
CA GLU A 68 -0.77 6.38 -3.35
C GLU A 68 0.61 5.71 -3.28
N ALA A 69 1.59 6.39 -2.67
CA ALA A 69 2.90 5.81 -2.38
C ALA A 69 2.75 4.57 -1.49
N PHE A 70 1.88 4.62 -0.47
CA PHE A 70 1.64 3.50 0.43
C PHE A 70 1.02 2.30 -0.29
N LYS A 71 0.00 2.53 -1.12
CA LYS A 71 -0.61 1.49 -1.96
C LYS A 71 0.39 0.86 -2.91
N THR A 72 1.27 1.67 -3.52
CA THR A 72 2.35 1.20 -4.39
C THR A 72 3.30 0.27 -3.64
N LEU A 73 3.76 0.69 -2.46
CA LEU A 73 4.64 -0.13 -1.61
C LEU A 73 3.97 -1.45 -1.22
N LEU A 74 2.75 -1.39 -0.68
CA LEU A 74 2.04 -2.56 -0.17
C LEU A 74 1.75 -3.56 -1.30
N THR A 75 1.33 -3.08 -2.47
CA THR A 75 1.06 -3.93 -3.63
C THR A 75 2.35 -4.57 -4.16
N GLY A 76 3.44 -3.81 -4.29
CA GLY A 76 4.73 -4.35 -4.73
C GLY A 76 5.28 -5.42 -3.79
N LEU A 77 5.14 -5.23 -2.47
CA LEU A 77 5.49 -6.24 -1.46
C LEU A 77 4.64 -7.52 -1.60
N ALA A 78 3.33 -7.38 -1.77
CA ALA A 78 2.42 -8.51 -1.95
C ALA A 78 2.76 -9.32 -3.20
N VAL A 79 3.07 -8.65 -4.31
CA VAL A 79 3.49 -9.30 -5.56
C VAL A 79 4.84 -10.00 -5.40
N ARG A 80 5.84 -9.37 -4.76
CA ARG A 80 7.14 -10.00 -4.48
C ARG A 80 6.98 -11.27 -3.64
N TYR A 81 6.12 -11.21 -2.63
CA TYR A 81 5.78 -12.37 -1.81
C TYR A 81 5.13 -13.47 -2.66
N TYR A 82 4.11 -13.12 -3.45
CA TYR A 82 3.45 -14.07 -4.34
C TYR A 82 4.45 -14.76 -5.29
N LYS A 83 5.28 -13.99 -6.01
CA LYS A 83 6.34 -14.53 -6.89
C LYS A 83 7.28 -15.48 -6.13
N SER A 84 7.69 -15.13 -4.90
CA SER A 84 8.56 -15.99 -4.08
C SER A 84 7.92 -17.32 -3.66
N VAL A 85 6.59 -17.36 -3.56
CA VAL A 85 5.83 -18.56 -3.17
C VAL A 85 5.43 -19.40 -4.38
N THR A 86 5.11 -18.79 -5.52
CA THR A 86 4.59 -19.50 -6.70
C THR A 86 5.63 -19.90 -7.72
N GLY A 87 6.82 -19.27 -7.73
CA GLY A 87 7.88 -19.55 -8.70
C GLY A 87 7.73 -18.77 -10.00
#